data_AF-A0A7S4WC53-F1
#
_entry.id   AF-A0A7S4WC53-F1
#
_cell.length_a   1.000
_cell.length_b   1.000
_cell.length_c   1.000
_cell.angle_alpha   90.00
_cell.angle_beta   90.00
_cell.angle_gamma   90.00
#
_symmetry.space_group_name_H-M   'P 1'
#
loop_
_entity.id
_entity.type
_entity.pdbx_description
1 polymer ?
#
loop_
_entity_poly.entity_id
_entity_poly.type
_entity_poly.pdbx_seq_one_letter_code
_entity_poly.pdbx_strand_id
1 'polypeptide(L)'
;APQPRRQPRGGEDAGEGAAAGGALFRHCPSGGGGKKAPKEEVCLRDIDPVQFKVLVRGGASSPLETLDQKQAFMRLHPGALYLHQRLAYFVEELDLSARVAWVSPREPKRLDYYTECREHSQVVLGGGGLSRPAALPEGGGCAGAPVVRCGGVTAHWRMYGFRKRAKEDHRLLDQVDLTLPPVEYATRAVWMDIPGSVLQPVDRAGRSVDRGGLHSLEHAMLALAPLCCDVEAAELSCQHTRRDADPNRYLLLLYEGQKGGAGAADKVYLQWEALLERSVRLLEECPCQDGCPKCIVIPQCGEYNHGLDKTAALMVGRALGFGSQPAAVPWAATAGGEEGAGGGPEAAAAAGGAEPGG
;
A
#
# COMPACT_ATOMS: atom_id res chain seq x y z
N ALA A 1 -62.83 -16.69 29.36
CA ALA A 1 -62.67 -15.25 29.61
C ALA A 1 -61.18 -14.94 29.79
N PRO A 2 -60.53 -14.18 28.90
CA PRO A 2 -59.13 -13.79 29.08
C PRO A 2 -59.00 -12.41 29.77
N GLN A 3 -58.03 -12.30 30.66
CA GLN A 3 -57.60 -11.10 31.39
C GLN A 3 -56.59 -10.24 30.59
N PRO A 4 -56.32 -8.96 30.98
CA PRO A 4 -55.92 -7.90 30.06
C PRO A 4 -54.40 -7.60 29.95
N ARG A 5 -54.08 -7.02 28.78
CA ARG A 5 -52.96 -6.17 28.30
C ARG A 5 -51.72 -5.91 29.17
N ARG A 6 -50.55 -5.97 28.51
CA ARG A 6 -49.42 -5.02 28.71
C ARG A 6 -48.99 -4.42 27.36
N GLN A 7 -48.86 -3.09 27.33
CA GLN A 7 -48.34 -2.29 26.22
C GLN A 7 -46.80 -2.38 26.14
N PRO A 8 -46.19 -2.29 24.94
CA PRO A 8 -44.74 -2.17 24.81
C PRO A 8 -44.30 -0.73 25.11
N ARG A 9 -43.25 -0.60 25.94
CA ARG A 9 -42.54 0.67 26.22
C ARG A 9 -41.70 1.04 25.00
N GLY A 10 -41.91 2.24 24.47
CA GLY A 10 -40.98 2.89 23.55
C GLY A 10 -39.74 3.34 24.31
N GLY A 11 -38.56 2.98 23.78
CA GLY A 11 -37.29 3.59 24.16
C GLY A 11 -36.90 4.58 23.07
N GLU A 12 -36.95 5.86 23.41
CA GLU A 12 -36.22 6.93 22.72
C GLU A 12 -34.78 6.99 23.30
N ASP A 13 -33.91 7.67 22.57
CA ASP A 13 -32.50 8.00 22.86
C ASP A 13 -31.42 6.96 22.55
N ALA A 14 -30.83 7.09 21.36
CA ALA A 14 -29.43 7.52 21.20
C ALA A 14 -29.08 7.62 19.70
N GLY A 15 -28.98 8.84 19.16
CA GLY A 15 -28.68 9.06 17.74
C GLY A 15 -28.29 10.50 17.41
N GLU A 16 -27.51 11.15 18.27
CA GLU A 16 -27.00 12.49 18.04
C GLU A 16 -25.59 12.40 17.45
N GLY A 17 -25.50 12.37 16.11
CA GLY A 17 -24.23 12.32 15.40
C GLY A 17 -24.29 12.53 13.89
N ALA A 18 -25.44 12.90 13.32
CA ALA A 18 -25.62 13.11 11.89
C ALA A 18 -26.45 14.37 11.60
N ALA A 19 -25.99 15.51 12.09
CA ALA A 19 -26.60 16.81 11.84
C ALA A 19 -25.56 17.84 11.36
N ALA A 20 -24.75 17.48 10.36
CA ALA A 20 -23.91 18.43 9.64
C ALA A 20 -23.60 17.91 8.22
N GLY A 21 -24.65 17.78 7.40
CA GLY A 21 -24.55 17.32 6.02
C GLY A 21 -25.88 16.75 5.57
N GLY A 22 -26.72 17.58 4.96
CA GLY A 22 -28.11 17.26 4.64
C GLY A 22 -28.27 16.07 3.68
N ALA A 23 -28.38 14.87 4.23
CA ALA A 23 -29.06 13.72 3.63
C ALA A 23 -29.51 12.76 4.76
N LEU A 24 -30.45 13.23 5.59
CA LEU A 24 -31.21 12.34 6.47
C LEU A 24 -31.94 11.32 5.59
N PHE A 25 -31.75 10.03 5.87
CA PHE A 25 -32.53 8.93 5.29
C PHE A 25 -34.00 9.09 5.68
N ARG A 26 -34.73 9.95 4.94
CA ARG A 26 -36.19 9.92 4.95
C ARG A 26 -36.62 8.71 4.13
N HIS A 27 -37.48 7.89 4.72
CA HIS A 27 -38.26 6.90 4.00
C HIS A 27 -38.86 7.57 2.76
N CYS A 28 -38.49 7.10 1.57
CA CYS A 28 -38.83 7.76 0.32
C CYS A 28 -40.36 7.76 0.16
N PRO A 29 -41.04 8.91 0.06
CA PRO A 29 -42.40 8.93 -0.43
C PRO A 29 -42.33 8.50 -1.90
N SER A 30 -43.17 7.57 -2.31
CA SER A 30 -43.38 7.22 -3.71
C SER A 30 -43.93 8.43 -4.46
N GLY A 31 -43.06 9.28 -4.97
CA GLY A 31 -43.44 10.51 -5.66
C GLY A 31 -42.27 11.10 -6.44
N GLY A 32 -42.38 11.07 -7.76
CA GLY A 32 -41.34 11.46 -8.71
C GLY A 32 -40.83 12.88 -8.55
N GLY A 33 -39.51 13.00 -8.46
CA GLY A 33 -38.74 14.19 -8.78
C GLY A 33 -37.42 13.71 -9.36
N GLY A 34 -37.04 14.20 -10.54
CA GLY A 34 -35.96 13.69 -11.40
C GLY A 34 -34.54 13.80 -10.84
N LYS A 35 -34.30 13.35 -9.61
CA LYS A 35 -32.97 13.07 -9.06
C LYS A 35 -32.63 11.62 -9.39
N LYS A 36 -31.41 11.39 -9.88
CA LYS A 36 -30.91 10.03 -10.12
C LYS A 36 -31.01 9.22 -8.84
N ALA A 37 -31.30 7.93 -8.97
CA ALA A 37 -31.35 7.08 -7.79
C ALA A 37 -29.91 6.98 -7.21
N PRO A 38 -29.71 6.92 -5.88
CA PRO A 38 -28.37 6.83 -5.29
C PRO A 38 -27.50 5.70 -5.87
N LYS A 39 -28.13 4.58 -6.27
CA LYS A 39 -27.47 3.44 -6.94
C LYS A 39 -26.89 3.76 -8.33
N GLU A 40 -27.35 4.82 -8.97
CA GLU A 40 -26.87 5.29 -10.28
C GLU A 40 -25.74 6.31 -10.12
N GLU A 41 -25.52 6.82 -8.91
CA GLU A 41 -24.44 7.75 -8.56
C GLU A 41 -23.23 7.03 -7.97
N VAL A 42 -23.41 5.80 -7.48
CA VAL A 42 -22.37 5.02 -6.79
C VAL A 42 -22.05 3.77 -7.59
N CYS A 43 -20.80 3.67 -8.05
CA CYS A 43 -20.25 2.42 -8.55
C CYS A 43 -19.63 1.63 -7.40
N LEU A 44 -19.90 0.32 -7.33
CA LEU A 44 -19.37 -0.55 -6.27
C LEU A 44 -17.89 -0.90 -6.45
N ARG A 45 -17.35 -0.79 -7.66
CA ARG A 45 -16.01 -1.31 -8.01
C ARG A 45 -15.12 -0.31 -8.75
N ASP A 46 -15.72 0.57 -9.55
CA ASP A 46 -14.97 1.46 -10.43
C ASP A 46 -15.22 2.92 -10.04
N ILE A 47 -14.21 3.53 -9.42
CA ILE A 47 -14.26 4.95 -9.06
C ILE A 47 -13.79 5.83 -10.23
N ASP A 48 -12.99 5.28 -11.17
CA ASP A 48 -12.55 6.02 -12.35
C ASP A 48 -13.64 6.00 -13.45
N PRO A 49 -14.23 7.17 -13.81
CA PRO A 49 -15.19 7.25 -14.90
C PRO A 49 -14.55 7.07 -16.29
N VAL A 50 -13.22 7.09 -16.39
CA VAL A 50 -12.50 6.93 -17.65
C VAL A 50 -12.03 5.49 -17.79
N GLN A 51 -12.70 4.76 -18.69
CA GLN A 51 -12.41 3.37 -18.98
C GLN A 51 -11.98 3.19 -20.44
N PHE A 52 -11.04 2.28 -20.67
CA PHE A 52 -10.52 1.89 -21.98
C PHE A 52 -10.87 0.44 -22.29
N LYS A 53 -11.35 0.20 -23.51
CA LYS A 53 -11.66 -1.15 -24.01
C LYS A 53 -10.50 -1.72 -24.80
N VAL A 54 -10.21 -3.01 -24.61
CA VAL A 54 -9.21 -3.73 -25.41
C VAL A 54 -9.92 -4.47 -26.54
N LEU A 55 -9.64 -4.09 -27.80
CA LEU A 55 -10.23 -4.71 -28.99
C LEU A 55 -9.17 -5.36 -29.88
N VAL A 56 -9.47 -6.56 -30.37
CA VAL A 56 -8.59 -7.29 -31.30
C VAL A 56 -8.80 -6.76 -32.72
N ARG A 57 -7.72 -6.33 -33.38
CA ARG A 57 -7.78 -5.83 -34.76
C ARG A 57 -8.31 -6.91 -35.71
N GLY A 58 -9.37 -6.60 -36.45
CA GLY A 58 -10.02 -7.55 -37.37
C GLY A 58 -10.73 -8.73 -36.67
N GLY A 59 -10.83 -8.73 -35.35
CA GLY A 59 -11.53 -9.74 -34.56
C GLY A 59 -12.99 -9.38 -34.27
N ALA A 60 -13.60 -10.10 -33.33
CA ALA A 60 -14.95 -9.80 -32.84
C ALA A 60 -15.01 -8.39 -32.21
N SER A 61 -16.16 -7.73 -32.32
CA SER A 61 -16.38 -6.38 -31.77
C SER A 61 -16.51 -6.35 -30.23
N SER A 62 -16.53 -7.51 -29.56
CA SER A 62 -16.58 -7.60 -28.10
C SER A 62 -15.19 -7.33 -27.50
N PRO A 63 -15.08 -6.47 -26.48
CA PRO A 63 -13.80 -6.21 -25.82
C PRO A 63 -13.28 -7.44 -25.06
N LEU A 64 -11.96 -7.65 -25.07
CA LEU A 64 -11.29 -8.67 -24.25
C LEU A 64 -11.36 -8.32 -22.76
N GLU A 65 -11.09 -7.05 -22.45
CA GLU A 65 -11.07 -6.50 -21.11
C GLU A 65 -11.40 -5.00 -21.19
N THR A 66 -11.85 -4.44 -20.07
CA THR A 66 -11.99 -3.00 -19.86
C THR A 66 -11.10 -2.62 -18.68
N LEU A 67 -10.25 -1.61 -18.85
CA LEU A 67 -9.32 -1.13 -17.82
C LEU A 67 -9.60 0.33 -17.47
N ASP A 68 -9.31 0.73 -16.24
CA ASP A 68 -9.24 2.15 -15.87
C ASP A 68 -8.12 2.89 -16.61
N GLN A 69 -8.13 4.21 -16.57
CA GLN A 69 -7.20 5.05 -17.33
C GLN A 69 -5.72 4.76 -16.99
N LYS A 70 -5.39 4.63 -15.70
CA LYS A 70 -4.00 4.39 -15.27
C LYS A 70 -3.53 3.01 -15.72
N GLN A 71 -4.33 1.97 -15.52
CA GLN A 71 -4.02 0.60 -15.96
C GLN A 71 -3.91 0.50 -17.48
N ALA A 72 -4.77 1.21 -18.22
CA ALA A 72 -4.66 1.30 -19.67
C ALA A 72 -3.35 1.94 -20.11
N PHE A 73 -2.93 3.03 -19.48
CA PHE A 73 -1.66 3.68 -19.83
C PHE A 73 -0.45 2.80 -19.50
N MET A 74 -0.48 2.10 -18.36
CA MET A 74 0.59 1.19 -17.97
C MET A 74 0.71 -0.07 -18.85
N ARG A 75 -0.42 -0.65 -19.28
CA ARG A 75 -0.46 -1.99 -19.91
C ARG A 75 -0.78 -1.97 -21.41
N LEU A 76 -1.41 -0.91 -21.89
CA LEU A 76 -1.95 -0.76 -23.24
C LEU A 76 -1.37 0.44 -23.97
N HIS A 77 -0.18 0.90 -23.59
CA HIS A 77 0.52 1.91 -24.36
C HIS A 77 0.97 1.33 -25.73
N PRO A 78 1.06 2.15 -26.80
CA PRO A 78 1.59 1.69 -28.08
C PRO A 78 2.97 1.05 -27.91
N GLY A 79 3.17 -0.13 -28.52
CA GLY A 79 4.39 -0.92 -28.39
C GLY A 79 4.44 -1.87 -27.19
N ALA A 80 3.43 -1.87 -26.31
CA ALA A 80 3.35 -2.81 -25.20
C ALA A 80 3.10 -4.25 -25.67
N LEU A 81 3.59 -5.22 -24.88
CA LEU A 81 3.14 -6.60 -24.93
C LEU A 81 2.13 -6.84 -23.81
N TYR A 82 0.85 -6.87 -24.19
CA TYR A 82 -0.27 -7.09 -23.28
C TYR A 82 -0.58 -8.58 -23.17
N LEU A 83 -0.70 -9.08 -21.94
CA LEU A 83 -1.05 -10.47 -21.65
C LEU A 83 -2.49 -10.54 -21.13
N HIS A 84 -3.31 -11.38 -21.77
CA HIS A 84 -4.68 -11.67 -21.34
C HIS A 84 -4.92 -13.18 -21.42
N GLN A 85 -5.24 -13.80 -20.27
CA GLN A 85 -5.49 -15.25 -20.16
C GLN A 85 -4.38 -16.13 -20.78
N ARG A 86 -3.11 -15.76 -20.56
CA ARG A 86 -1.91 -16.42 -21.12
C ARG A 86 -1.70 -16.23 -22.63
N LEU A 87 -2.58 -15.50 -23.31
CA LEU A 87 -2.38 -15.08 -24.69
C LEU A 87 -1.70 -13.72 -24.72
N ALA A 88 -0.73 -13.58 -25.62
CA ALA A 88 0.01 -12.34 -25.80
C ALA A 88 -0.54 -11.56 -26.99
N TYR A 89 -0.63 -10.26 -26.79
CA TYR A 89 -1.07 -9.32 -27.81
C TYR A 89 -0.07 -8.16 -27.89
N PHE A 90 0.24 -7.74 -29.10
CA PHE A 90 0.99 -6.52 -29.32
C PHE A 90 0.01 -5.36 -29.40
N VAL A 91 0.29 -4.29 -28.66
CA VAL A 91 -0.54 -3.10 -28.67
C VAL A 91 -0.10 -2.19 -29.79
N GLU A 92 -0.93 -2.09 -30.82
CA GLU A 92 -0.64 -1.29 -32.02
C GLU A 92 -0.93 0.18 -31.78
N GLU A 93 -2.05 0.46 -31.11
CA GLU A 93 -2.60 1.80 -30.97
C GLU A 93 -3.40 1.92 -29.67
N LEU A 94 -3.31 3.08 -29.01
CA LEU A 94 -4.15 3.48 -27.90
C LEU A 94 -4.87 4.79 -28.29
N ASP A 95 -6.12 4.67 -28.75
CA ASP A 95 -6.96 5.81 -29.10
C ASP A 95 -7.58 6.40 -27.82
N LEU A 96 -7.05 7.55 -27.40
CA LEU A 96 -7.50 8.27 -26.22
C LEU A 96 -8.89 8.89 -26.38
N SER A 97 -9.28 9.23 -27.61
CA SER A 97 -10.57 9.85 -27.90
C SER A 97 -11.68 8.81 -27.90
N ALA A 98 -11.46 7.69 -28.59
CA ALA A 98 -12.39 6.56 -28.61
C ALA A 98 -12.34 5.71 -27.33
N ARG A 99 -11.28 5.86 -26.52
CA ARG A 99 -10.97 5.03 -25.35
C ARG A 99 -10.87 3.55 -25.70
N VAL A 100 -10.12 3.26 -26.76
CA VAL A 100 -9.92 1.90 -27.29
C VAL A 100 -8.43 1.65 -27.48
N ALA A 101 -7.95 0.52 -26.95
CA ALA A 101 -6.66 -0.04 -27.32
C ALA A 101 -6.86 -1.11 -28.39
N TRP A 102 -6.21 -0.93 -29.54
CA TRP A 102 -6.21 -1.92 -30.62
C TRP A 102 -5.00 -2.84 -30.47
N VAL A 103 -5.28 -4.14 -30.40
CA VAL A 103 -4.26 -5.15 -30.18
C VAL A 103 -4.30 -6.23 -31.26
N SER A 104 -3.15 -6.78 -31.60
CA SER A 104 -3.03 -7.94 -32.50
C SER A 104 -2.43 -9.14 -31.77
N PRO A 105 -2.95 -10.37 -32.00
CA PRO A 105 -2.39 -11.57 -31.38
C PRO A 105 -0.92 -11.77 -31.76
N ARG A 106 -0.11 -12.23 -30.81
CA ARG A 106 1.28 -12.60 -31.02
C ARG A 106 1.53 -14.02 -30.54
N GLU A 107 2.19 -14.81 -31.38
CA GLU A 107 2.58 -16.18 -31.03
C GLU A 107 3.60 -16.16 -29.88
N PRO A 108 3.36 -16.90 -28.78
CA PRO A 108 4.26 -16.92 -27.62
C PRO A 108 5.70 -17.32 -27.94
N LYS A 109 5.89 -18.21 -28.93
CA LYS A 109 7.22 -18.68 -29.38
C LYS A 109 8.10 -17.58 -29.98
N ARG A 110 7.51 -16.44 -30.35
CA ARG A 110 8.21 -15.29 -30.94
C ARG A 110 8.44 -14.14 -29.96
N LEU A 111 8.11 -14.32 -28.68
CA LEU A 111 8.20 -13.28 -27.67
C LEU A 111 9.30 -13.63 -26.66
N ASP A 112 10.52 -13.21 -26.96
CA ASP A 112 11.71 -13.33 -26.11
C ASP A 112 11.88 -12.14 -25.15
N TYR A 113 10.96 -11.17 -25.16
CA TYR A 113 10.99 -9.99 -24.28
C TYR A 113 9.63 -9.67 -23.64
N TYR A 114 9.65 -8.83 -22.61
CA TYR A 114 8.47 -8.17 -22.03
C TYR A 114 8.68 -6.66 -21.97
N THR A 115 7.59 -5.92 -21.80
CA THR A 115 7.61 -4.45 -21.67
C THR A 115 7.45 -4.01 -20.24
N GLU A 116 8.27 -3.05 -19.83
CA GLU A 116 8.32 -2.44 -18.49
C GLU A 116 8.00 -0.96 -18.62
N CYS A 117 6.91 -0.49 -17.99
CA CYS A 117 6.50 0.92 -18.02
C CYS A 117 7.55 1.79 -17.31
N ARG A 118 7.81 2.99 -17.83
CA ARG A 118 8.59 4.03 -17.13
C ARG A 118 7.63 5.13 -16.71
N GLU A 119 7.43 5.23 -15.40
CA GLU A 119 6.47 6.13 -14.78
C GLU A 119 7.11 7.04 -13.74
N HIS A 120 6.44 8.16 -13.48
CA HIS A 120 6.80 9.08 -12.41
C HIS A 120 5.53 9.47 -11.64
N SER A 121 5.60 9.35 -10.33
CA SER A 121 4.56 9.76 -9.40
C SER A 121 5.04 10.93 -8.56
N GLN A 122 4.22 11.98 -8.46
CA GLN A 122 4.45 13.11 -7.57
C GLN A 122 3.19 13.38 -6.76
N VAL A 123 3.34 13.49 -5.45
CA VAL A 123 2.24 13.88 -4.56
C VAL A 123 2.40 15.35 -4.19
N VAL A 124 1.42 16.17 -4.54
CA VAL A 124 1.37 17.56 -4.11
C VAL A 124 0.56 17.62 -2.83
N LEU A 125 1.23 17.90 -1.72
CA LEU A 125 0.60 18.06 -0.41
C LEU A 125 -0.34 19.27 -0.44
N GLY A 126 -1.60 19.07 -0.05
CA GLY A 126 -2.56 20.15 0.10
C GLY A 126 -2.37 20.92 1.41
N GLY A 127 -3.10 22.03 1.54
CA GLY A 127 -3.24 22.75 2.80
C GLY A 127 -4.34 22.16 3.69
N GLY A 128 -4.14 22.20 5.01
CA GLY A 128 -5.10 21.72 6.00
C GLY A 128 -5.04 20.20 6.27
N GLY A 129 -5.77 19.74 7.28
CA GLY A 129 -5.79 18.34 7.70
C GLY A 129 -5.56 18.15 9.19
N LEU A 130 -5.44 16.88 9.59
CA LEU A 130 -5.08 16.48 10.95
C LEU A 130 -3.56 16.50 11.11
N SER A 131 -3.10 16.90 12.29
CA SER A 131 -1.69 16.93 12.63
C SER A 131 -1.53 16.59 14.11
N ARG A 132 -0.55 15.75 14.44
CA ARG A 132 -0.18 15.42 15.82
C ARG A 132 1.31 15.10 15.93
N PRO A 133 1.95 15.35 17.08
CA PRO A 133 3.25 14.78 17.37
C PRO A 133 3.21 13.25 17.25
N ALA A 134 4.25 12.68 16.65
CA ALA A 134 4.47 11.24 16.61
C ALA A 134 4.78 10.74 18.03
N ALA A 135 4.09 9.69 18.46
CA ALA A 135 4.31 9.05 19.76
C ALA A 135 5.50 8.07 19.65
N LEU A 136 6.70 8.61 19.42
CA LEU A 136 7.91 7.80 19.29
C LEU A 136 8.41 7.25 20.64
N PRO A 137 9.05 6.08 20.66
CA PRO A 137 9.69 5.54 21.86
C PRO A 137 10.78 6.46 22.42
N GLU A 138 10.97 6.43 23.74
CA GLU A 138 12.08 7.12 24.39
C GLU A 138 13.42 6.56 23.91
N GLY A 139 14.40 7.44 23.66
CA GLY A 139 15.72 7.07 23.15
C GLY A 139 15.89 7.18 21.62
N GLY A 140 14.84 7.56 20.87
CA GLY A 140 14.99 7.97 19.48
C GLY A 140 15.89 9.20 19.33
N GLY A 141 16.73 9.24 18.29
CA GLY A 141 17.70 10.32 18.03
C GLY A 141 17.07 11.63 17.53
N CYS A 142 15.79 11.87 17.79
CA CYS A 142 15.03 13.00 17.28
C CYS A 142 15.14 14.21 18.23
N ALA A 143 15.59 15.35 17.72
CA ALA A 143 15.50 16.62 18.45
C ALA A 143 14.06 17.14 18.39
N GLY A 144 13.21 16.66 19.30
CA GLY A 144 11.76 16.90 19.30
C GLY A 144 10.99 15.82 18.54
N ALA A 145 9.68 15.73 18.82
CA ALA A 145 8.81 14.74 18.19
C ALA A 145 8.52 15.14 16.73
N PRO A 146 8.81 14.28 15.74
CA PRO A 146 8.31 14.45 14.38
C PRO A 146 6.80 14.61 14.35
N VAL A 147 6.27 15.22 13.31
CA VAL A 147 4.82 15.48 13.19
C VAL A 147 4.23 14.56 12.14
N VAL A 148 3.25 13.76 12.54
CA VAL A 148 2.42 12.98 11.63
C VAL A 148 1.26 13.85 11.17
N ARG A 149 1.02 13.88 9.86
CA ARG A 149 -0.07 14.65 9.24
C ARG A 149 -0.91 13.75 8.36
N CYS A 150 -2.20 14.05 8.27
CA CYS A 150 -3.12 13.41 7.34
C CYS A 150 -4.04 14.46 6.72
N GLY A 151 -4.16 14.45 5.40
CA GLY A 151 -4.88 15.50 4.69
C GLY A 151 -5.08 15.20 3.22
N GLY A 152 -5.79 16.11 2.55
CA GLY A 152 -6.01 16.05 1.11
C GLY A 152 -4.72 16.34 0.34
N VAL A 153 -4.49 15.59 -0.73
CA VAL A 153 -3.35 15.74 -1.63
C VAL A 153 -3.82 15.62 -3.07
N THR A 154 -2.98 16.05 -4.02
CA THR A 154 -3.17 15.75 -5.44
C THR A 154 -2.08 14.78 -5.89
N ALA A 155 -2.46 13.62 -6.36
CA ALA A 155 -1.54 12.66 -6.95
C ALA A 155 -1.43 12.92 -8.45
N HIS A 156 -0.20 13.15 -8.92
CA HIS A 156 0.15 13.27 -10.33
C HIS A 156 0.92 12.02 -10.74
N TRP A 157 0.42 11.33 -11.76
CA TRP A 157 1.09 10.18 -12.34
C TRP A 157 1.32 10.42 -13.82
N ARG A 158 2.53 10.14 -14.32
CA ARG A 158 2.88 10.29 -15.72
C ARG A 158 3.72 9.13 -16.22
N MET A 159 3.29 8.55 -17.33
CA MET A 159 4.13 7.68 -18.16
C MET A 159 5.00 8.54 -19.09
N TYR A 160 6.29 8.25 -19.13
CA TYR A 160 7.25 8.93 -20.01
C TYR A 160 8.06 7.97 -20.91
N GLY A 161 7.80 6.66 -20.82
CA GLY A 161 8.37 5.69 -21.75
C GLY A 161 8.14 4.25 -21.31
N PHE A 162 8.83 3.33 -21.96
CA PHE A 162 8.91 1.94 -21.53
C PHE A 162 10.26 1.33 -21.91
N ARG A 163 10.59 0.20 -21.29
CA ARG A 163 11.77 -0.62 -21.62
C ARG A 163 11.32 -1.95 -22.17
N LYS A 164 12.09 -2.51 -23.10
CA LYS A 164 11.98 -3.91 -23.48
C LYS A 164 13.08 -4.66 -22.74
N ARG A 165 12.71 -5.73 -22.05
CA ARG A 165 13.65 -6.60 -21.33
C ARG A 165 13.53 -8.02 -21.81
N ALA A 166 14.66 -8.68 -22.00
CA ALA A 166 14.70 -10.09 -22.34
C ALA A 166 14.04 -10.91 -21.23
N LYS A 167 13.29 -11.94 -21.58
CA LYS A 167 12.64 -12.83 -20.61
C LYS A 167 13.61 -13.76 -19.91
N GLU A 168 14.72 -14.09 -20.57
CA GLU A 168 15.70 -15.06 -20.07
C GLU A 168 16.56 -14.50 -18.93
N ASP A 169 17.13 -13.32 -19.14
CA ASP A 169 18.12 -12.72 -18.23
C ASP A 169 17.72 -11.31 -17.75
N HIS A 170 16.53 -10.82 -18.10
CA HIS A 170 16.01 -9.50 -17.74
C HIS A 170 16.89 -8.32 -18.21
N ARG A 171 17.84 -8.55 -19.12
CA ARG A 171 18.70 -7.49 -19.65
C ARG A 171 17.88 -6.48 -20.45
N LEU A 172 18.30 -5.22 -20.39
CA LEU A 172 17.70 -4.16 -21.21
C LEU A 172 18.01 -4.41 -22.68
N LEU A 173 16.98 -4.57 -23.50
CA LEU A 173 17.09 -4.72 -24.95
C LEU A 173 16.89 -3.39 -25.67
N ASP A 174 15.95 -2.58 -25.18
CA ASP A 174 15.55 -1.33 -25.82
C ASP A 174 14.89 -0.41 -24.79
N GLN A 175 14.94 0.89 -25.06
CA GLN A 175 14.26 1.90 -24.27
C GLN A 175 13.62 2.90 -25.22
N VAL A 176 12.30 3.06 -25.08
CA VAL A 176 11.50 3.91 -25.94
C VAL A 176 10.90 5.02 -25.08
N ASP A 177 11.11 6.27 -25.49
CA ASP A 177 10.43 7.42 -24.89
C ASP A 177 9.03 7.53 -25.49
N LEU A 178 8.04 7.67 -24.62
CA LEU A 178 6.63 7.74 -24.97
C LEU A 178 5.92 8.57 -23.92
N THR A 179 5.27 9.65 -24.32
CA THR A 179 4.47 10.46 -23.40
C THR A 179 3.00 10.22 -23.65
N LEU A 180 2.29 9.79 -22.60
CA LEU A 180 0.84 9.84 -22.52
C LEU A 180 0.42 11.02 -21.64
N PRO A 181 -0.84 11.49 -21.73
CA PRO A 181 -1.34 12.53 -20.84
C PRO A 181 -1.18 12.12 -19.37
N PRO A 182 -0.90 13.07 -18.46
CA PRO A 182 -0.82 12.78 -17.03
C PRO A 182 -2.19 12.36 -16.49
N VAL A 183 -2.17 11.49 -15.48
CA VAL A 183 -3.34 11.11 -14.69
C VAL A 183 -3.24 11.85 -13.37
N GLU A 184 -4.22 12.71 -13.09
CA GLU A 184 -4.24 13.56 -11.90
C GLU A 184 -5.55 13.35 -11.14
N TYR A 185 -5.42 13.17 -9.83
CA TYR A 185 -6.60 13.01 -8.97
C TYR A 185 -6.33 13.54 -7.56
N ALA A 186 -7.35 14.20 -7.01
CA ALA A 186 -7.41 14.51 -5.59
C ALA A 186 -7.61 13.20 -4.82
N THR A 187 -6.89 13.05 -3.71
CA THR A 187 -6.96 11.90 -2.81
C THR A 187 -6.52 12.32 -1.41
N ARG A 188 -6.29 11.37 -0.51
CA ARG A 188 -5.78 11.62 0.84
C ARG A 188 -4.44 10.93 1.03
N ALA A 189 -3.63 11.49 1.92
CA ALA A 189 -2.35 10.90 2.32
C ALA A 189 -2.12 11.07 3.81
N VAL A 190 -1.23 10.25 4.33
CA VAL A 190 -0.60 10.36 5.63
C VAL A 190 0.90 10.46 5.44
N TRP A 191 1.52 11.40 6.13
CA TRP A 191 2.96 11.61 6.03
C TRP A 191 3.58 12.11 7.32
N MET A 192 4.88 11.84 7.48
CA MET A 192 5.70 12.32 8.57
C MET A 192 7.01 12.87 8.03
N ASP A 193 7.40 14.07 8.46
CA ASP A 193 8.72 14.61 8.19
C ASP A 193 9.77 13.82 8.97
N ILE A 194 10.82 13.33 8.31
CA ILE A 194 11.90 12.64 9.00
C ILE A 194 13.03 13.64 9.31
N PRO A 195 13.37 13.87 10.59
CA PRO A 195 14.35 14.88 10.95
C PRO A 195 15.75 14.48 10.47
N GLY A 196 16.58 15.48 10.17
CA GLY A 196 17.95 15.25 9.69
C GLY A 196 18.79 14.39 10.64
N SER A 197 18.54 14.40 11.95
CA SER A 197 19.24 13.53 12.91
C SER A 197 18.97 12.04 12.70
N VAL A 198 17.83 11.67 12.12
CA VAL A 198 17.50 10.28 11.73
C VAL A 198 18.13 9.92 10.39
N LEU A 199 18.24 10.87 9.47
CA LEU A 199 18.72 10.64 8.10
C LEU A 199 20.25 10.66 7.99
N GLN A 200 20.92 11.52 8.76
CA GLN A 200 22.38 11.70 8.72
C GLN A 200 23.19 10.41 8.97
N PRO A 201 22.81 9.49 9.89
CA PRO A 201 23.52 8.24 10.07
C PRO A 201 23.50 7.34 8.82
N VAL A 202 22.38 7.33 8.09
CA VAL A 202 22.23 6.54 6.85
C VAL A 202 23.12 7.11 5.75
N ASP A 203 23.08 8.43 5.57
CA ASP A 203 23.92 9.14 4.60
C ASP A 203 25.42 8.97 4.89
N ARG A 204 25.84 9.11 6.16
CA ARG A 204 27.23 8.88 6.59
C ARG A 204 27.72 7.44 6.37
N ALA A 205 26.81 6.47 6.36
CA ALA A 205 27.12 5.09 6.02
C ALA A 205 27.23 4.85 4.50
N GLY A 206 27.11 5.90 3.68
CA GLY A 206 27.16 5.83 2.22
C GLY A 206 25.92 5.16 1.61
N ARG A 207 24.80 5.14 2.33
CA ARG A 207 23.56 4.49 1.88
C ARG A 207 22.55 5.51 1.37
N SER A 208 21.74 5.10 0.40
CA SER A 208 20.66 5.93 -0.13
C SER A 208 19.57 6.12 0.93
N VAL A 209 19.37 7.36 1.37
CA VAL A 209 18.38 7.72 2.37
C VAL A 209 16.96 7.58 1.82
N ASP A 210 16.69 8.25 0.72
CA ASP A 210 15.37 8.42 0.12
C ASP A 210 14.93 7.18 -0.66
N ARG A 211 15.68 6.81 -1.70
CA ARG A 211 15.36 5.67 -2.57
C ARG A 211 15.67 4.31 -1.93
N GLY A 212 16.59 4.28 -0.98
CA GLY A 212 16.93 3.10 -0.18
C GLY A 212 16.05 3.01 1.07
N GLY A 213 16.45 3.72 2.12
CA GLY A 213 15.89 3.54 3.47
C GLY A 213 14.41 3.91 3.61
N LEU A 214 14.02 5.13 3.23
CA LEU A 214 12.63 5.57 3.34
C LEU A 214 11.71 4.74 2.45
N HIS A 215 12.09 4.52 1.20
CA HIS A 215 11.26 3.74 0.26
C HIS A 215 11.08 2.27 0.70
N SER A 216 12.14 1.64 1.22
CA SER A 216 12.06 0.27 1.74
C SER A 216 11.22 0.17 3.00
N LEU A 217 11.24 1.20 3.85
CA LEU A 217 10.39 1.29 5.02
C LEU A 217 8.92 1.48 4.64
N GLU A 218 8.63 2.32 3.64
CA GLU A 218 7.29 2.48 3.07
C GLU A 218 6.76 1.16 2.51
N HIS A 219 7.59 0.35 1.83
CA HIS A 219 7.20 -0.97 1.37
C HIS A 219 6.83 -1.90 2.53
N ALA A 220 7.61 -1.92 3.60
CA ALA A 220 7.28 -2.71 4.79
C ALA A 220 5.99 -2.23 5.47
N MET A 221 5.71 -0.92 5.44
CA MET A 221 4.44 -0.36 5.90
C MET A 221 3.27 -0.75 5.01
N LEU A 222 3.41 -0.64 3.68
CA LEU A 222 2.37 -1.04 2.73
C LEU A 222 2.04 -2.54 2.85
N ALA A 223 3.07 -3.39 3.04
CA ALA A 223 2.89 -4.83 3.22
C ALA A 223 2.12 -5.20 4.51
N LEU A 224 2.29 -4.42 5.58
CA LEU A 224 1.64 -4.65 6.87
C LEU A 224 0.36 -3.85 7.11
N ALA A 225 0.09 -2.81 6.30
CA ALA A 225 -1.07 -1.95 6.46
C ALA A 225 -2.39 -2.74 6.54
N PRO A 226 -2.63 -3.78 5.72
CA PRO A 226 -3.86 -4.59 5.84
C PRO A 226 -4.05 -5.28 7.18
N LEU A 227 -2.95 -5.67 7.84
CA LEU A 227 -2.98 -6.35 9.14
C LEU A 227 -3.08 -5.38 10.32
N CYS A 228 -2.74 -4.10 10.12
CA CYS A 228 -2.65 -3.12 11.19
C CYS A 228 -3.75 -2.06 11.15
N CYS A 229 -4.32 -1.80 9.97
CA CYS A 229 -5.17 -0.62 9.74
C CYS A 229 -6.53 -0.96 9.11
N ASP A 230 -6.88 -2.23 8.91
CA ASP A 230 -8.12 -2.65 8.23
C ASP A 230 -8.33 -1.96 6.86
N VAL A 231 -7.29 -2.04 6.01
CA VAL A 231 -7.24 -1.51 4.64
C VAL A 231 -6.86 -2.61 3.66
N GLU A 232 -7.14 -2.42 2.37
CA GLU A 232 -6.59 -3.32 1.35
C GLU A 232 -5.22 -2.82 0.85
N ALA A 233 -4.32 -3.74 0.52
CA ALA A 233 -2.99 -3.38 0.02
C ALA A 233 -3.05 -2.54 -1.27
N ALA A 234 -4.10 -2.73 -2.08
CA ALA A 234 -4.31 -1.98 -3.32
C ALA A 234 -4.86 -0.55 -3.10
N GLU A 235 -5.35 -0.23 -1.90
CA GLU A 235 -5.86 1.11 -1.58
C GLU A 235 -4.74 2.13 -1.36
N LEU A 236 -3.54 1.67 -0.98
CA LEU A 236 -2.42 2.53 -0.62
C LEU A 236 -1.26 2.41 -1.61
N SER A 237 -0.53 3.52 -1.75
CA SER A 237 0.73 3.59 -2.47
C SER A 237 1.70 4.52 -1.71
N CYS A 238 2.96 4.53 -2.13
CA CYS A 238 3.99 5.43 -1.60
C CYS A 238 4.62 6.20 -2.75
N GLN A 239 5.26 7.34 -2.47
CA GLN A 239 5.97 8.08 -3.50
C GLN A 239 7.37 7.48 -3.73
N HIS A 240 7.46 6.63 -4.75
CA HIS A 240 8.67 5.86 -5.13
C HIS A 240 9.76 6.73 -5.81
N THR A 241 9.37 7.79 -6.51
CA THR A 241 10.29 8.62 -7.30
C THR A 241 10.66 9.92 -6.61
N ARG A 242 11.64 9.84 -5.70
CA ARG A 242 12.18 11.02 -5.02
C ARG A 242 13.40 11.53 -5.77
N ARG A 243 13.23 12.65 -6.48
CA ARG A 243 14.32 13.37 -7.16
C ARG A 243 14.95 14.38 -6.20
N ASP A 244 16.13 14.89 -6.51
CA ASP A 244 16.81 15.84 -5.62
C ASP A 244 15.99 17.11 -5.32
N ALA A 245 15.20 17.57 -6.28
CA ALA A 245 14.32 18.75 -6.16
C ALA A 245 12.91 18.41 -5.64
N ASP A 246 12.66 17.19 -5.21
CA ASP A 246 11.35 16.75 -4.74
C ASP A 246 11.07 17.29 -3.32
N PRO A 247 9.99 18.07 -3.11
CA PRO A 247 9.66 18.59 -1.79
C PRO A 247 9.37 17.48 -0.76
N ASN A 248 8.98 16.30 -1.22
CA ASN A 248 8.63 15.17 -0.35
C ASN A 248 9.81 14.22 -0.11
N ARG A 249 11.02 14.56 -0.58
CA ARG A 249 12.20 13.68 -0.60
C ARG A 249 12.50 13.01 0.74
N TYR A 250 12.21 13.67 1.86
CA TYR A 250 12.51 13.19 3.20
C TYR A 250 11.28 12.92 4.07
N LEU A 251 10.12 12.74 3.44
CA LEU A 251 8.91 12.32 4.14
C LEU A 251 8.85 10.79 4.26
N LEU A 252 8.19 10.24 5.24
CA LEU A 252 7.61 8.91 5.11
C LEU A 252 6.16 9.14 4.68
N LEU A 253 5.77 8.75 3.45
CA LEU A 253 4.52 9.19 2.84
C LEU A 253 3.77 8.03 2.19
N LEU A 254 2.54 7.79 2.68
CA LEU A 254 1.59 6.85 2.10
C LEU A 254 0.35 7.63 1.64
N TYR A 255 -0.12 7.38 0.42
CA TYR A 255 -1.29 8.03 -0.15
C TYR A 255 -2.25 7.02 -0.74
N GLU A 256 -3.53 7.37 -0.81
CA GLU A 256 -4.54 6.48 -1.35
C GLU A 256 -4.50 6.48 -2.88
N GLY A 257 -4.41 5.30 -3.50
CA GLY A 257 -4.38 5.13 -4.95
C GLY A 257 -5.72 5.38 -5.65
N GLN A 258 -6.79 5.56 -4.86
CA GLN A 258 -8.15 5.77 -5.37
C GLN A 258 -8.49 7.26 -5.44
N LYS A 259 -9.17 7.67 -6.53
CA LYS A 259 -9.64 9.04 -6.71
C LYS A 259 -10.67 9.41 -5.63
N GLY A 260 -10.47 10.55 -4.98
CA GLY A 260 -11.28 11.05 -3.87
C GLY A 260 -10.87 10.52 -2.50
N GLY A 261 -10.17 9.37 -2.43
CA GLY A 261 -9.89 8.66 -1.19
C GLY A 261 -11.12 7.93 -0.62
N ALA A 262 -10.89 6.75 -0.07
CA ALA A 262 -11.85 5.91 0.64
C ALA A 262 -11.65 5.94 2.18
N GLY A 263 -10.65 6.70 2.67
CA GLY A 263 -10.38 6.86 4.10
C GLY A 263 -9.32 5.90 4.65
N ALA A 264 -8.59 5.21 3.77
CA ALA A 264 -7.46 4.36 4.18
C ALA A 264 -6.34 5.20 4.84
N ALA A 265 -6.09 6.42 4.36
CA ALA A 265 -5.08 7.31 4.96
C ALA A 265 -5.45 7.71 6.40
N ASP A 266 -6.73 7.88 6.71
CA ASP A 266 -7.22 8.21 8.06
C ASP A 266 -6.98 7.04 9.02
N LYS A 267 -7.27 5.81 8.58
CA LYS A 267 -7.02 4.60 9.39
C LYS A 267 -5.53 4.43 9.66
N VAL A 268 -4.68 4.61 8.64
CA VAL A 268 -3.23 4.56 8.80
C VAL A 268 -2.73 5.68 9.70
N TYR A 269 -3.27 6.89 9.62
CA TYR A 269 -2.92 7.99 10.52
C TYR A 269 -3.20 7.66 12.00
N LEU A 270 -4.30 6.98 12.29
CA LEU A 270 -4.64 6.52 13.65
C LEU A 270 -3.70 5.42 14.15
N GLN A 271 -3.19 4.58 13.25
CA GLN A 271 -2.33 3.43 13.56
C GLN A 271 -0.86 3.63 13.20
N TRP A 272 -0.44 4.88 12.96
CA TRP A 272 0.84 5.20 12.33
C TRP A 272 2.04 4.58 13.06
N GLU A 273 2.14 4.78 14.37
CA GLU A 273 3.24 4.26 15.18
C GLU A 273 3.22 2.75 15.27
N ALA A 274 2.05 2.14 15.47
CA ALA A 274 1.91 0.68 15.55
C ALA A 274 2.27 0.00 14.22
N LEU A 275 1.89 0.60 13.10
CA LEU A 275 2.29 0.15 11.77
C LEU A 275 3.80 0.25 11.60
N LEU A 276 4.37 1.42 11.91
CA LEU A 276 5.81 1.67 11.77
C LEU A 276 6.66 0.75 12.64
N GLU A 277 6.27 0.54 13.91
CA GLU A 277 6.92 -0.39 14.83
C GLU A 277 6.91 -1.81 14.27
N ARG A 278 5.75 -2.30 13.83
CA ARG A 278 5.61 -3.65 13.26
C ARG A 278 6.38 -3.79 11.95
N SER A 279 6.45 -2.73 11.13
CA SER A 279 7.27 -2.71 9.91
C SER A 279 8.74 -2.85 10.24
N VAL A 280 9.26 -2.10 11.21
CA VAL A 280 10.66 -2.23 11.65
C VAL A 280 10.92 -3.64 12.20
N ARG A 281 10.00 -4.18 13.01
CA ARG A 281 10.09 -5.55 13.54
C ARG A 281 10.11 -6.60 12.41
N LEU A 282 9.28 -6.46 11.38
CA LEU A 282 9.31 -7.33 10.21
C LEU A 282 10.68 -7.31 9.52
N LEU A 283 11.30 -6.13 9.41
CA LEU A 283 12.65 -6.03 8.85
C LEU A 283 13.68 -6.73 9.75
N GLU A 284 13.59 -6.61 11.07
CA GLU A 284 14.52 -7.26 12.01
C GLU A 284 14.39 -8.78 11.99
N GLU A 285 13.16 -9.30 12.00
CA GLU A 285 12.89 -10.76 12.07
C GLU A 285 13.07 -11.47 10.72
N CYS A 286 13.02 -10.73 9.61
CA CYS A 286 13.20 -11.34 8.30
C CYS A 286 14.65 -11.83 8.13
N PRO A 287 14.90 -13.11 7.80
CA PRO A 287 16.25 -13.68 7.73
C PRO A 287 17.08 -13.24 6.50
N CYS A 288 16.52 -12.42 5.60
CA CYS A 288 17.24 -11.96 4.42
C CYS A 288 18.26 -10.87 4.76
N GLN A 289 19.33 -10.78 3.96
CA GLN A 289 20.36 -9.76 4.11
C GLN A 289 19.98 -8.44 3.41
N ASP A 290 19.63 -8.53 2.13
CA ASP A 290 19.48 -7.34 1.27
C ASP A 290 18.04 -6.83 1.15
N GLY A 291 17.07 -7.67 1.53
CA GLY A 291 15.65 -7.44 1.26
C GLY A 291 15.05 -8.53 0.37
N CYS A 292 13.78 -8.86 0.56
CA CYS A 292 13.11 -9.91 -0.19
C CYS A 292 11.58 -9.69 -0.26
N PRO A 293 10.84 -10.50 -1.03
CA PRO A 293 9.37 -10.45 -1.12
C PRO A 293 8.61 -10.64 0.21
N LYS A 294 9.30 -11.04 1.28
CA LYS A 294 8.70 -11.16 2.62
C LYS A 294 8.85 -9.89 3.47
N CYS A 295 9.60 -8.88 3.03
CA CYS A 295 9.86 -7.69 3.85
C CYS A 295 9.75 -6.37 3.10
N ILE A 296 10.55 -6.14 2.05
CA ILE A 296 10.65 -4.84 1.39
C ILE A 296 10.31 -4.88 -0.10
N VAL A 297 10.00 -6.03 -0.69
CA VAL A 297 9.64 -6.12 -2.11
C VAL A 297 8.13 -6.27 -2.25
N ILE A 298 7.49 -5.35 -2.99
CA ILE A 298 6.05 -5.37 -3.26
C ILE A 298 5.77 -5.36 -4.77
N PRO A 299 4.68 -6.00 -5.23
CA PRO A 299 4.37 -6.06 -6.66
C PRO A 299 3.92 -4.72 -7.27
N GLN A 300 3.46 -3.77 -6.44
CA GLN A 300 2.93 -2.47 -6.88
C GLN A 300 3.99 -1.35 -6.99
N CYS A 301 5.28 -1.66 -6.80
CA CYS A 301 6.35 -0.64 -6.87
C CYS A 301 6.58 -0.17 -8.32
N GLY A 302 6.34 1.12 -8.60
CA GLY A 302 6.58 1.74 -9.91
C GLY A 302 8.05 1.79 -10.36
N GLU A 303 8.99 1.63 -9.42
CA GLU A 303 10.43 1.52 -9.69
C GLU A 303 10.92 0.07 -9.77
N TYR A 304 10.00 -0.89 -9.89
CA TYR A 304 10.31 -2.32 -10.01
C TYR A 304 11.20 -2.85 -8.87
N ASN A 305 11.03 -2.29 -7.67
CA ASN A 305 11.79 -2.63 -6.47
C ASN A 305 13.30 -2.36 -6.60
N HIS A 306 13.73 -1.54 -7.56
CA HIS A 306 15.13 -1.15 -7.71
C HIS A 306 15.54 -0.07 -6.70
N GLY A 307 16.75 -0.24 -6.13
CA GLY A 307 17.34 0.74 -5.21
C GLY A 307 16.92 0.59 -3.74
N LEU A 308 16.09 -0.41 -3.42
CA LEU A 308 15.72 -0.74 -2.05
C LEU A 308 16.93 -1.15 -1.21
N ASP A 309 16.90 -0.82 0.07
CA ASP A 309 17.96 -1.12 1.04
C ASP A 309 17.33 -1.41 2.42
N LYS A 310 17.29 -2.70 2.78
CA LYS A 310 16.81 -3.18 4.09
C LYS A 310 17.59 -2.56 5.25
N THR A 311 18.91 -2.44 5.11
CA THR A 311 19.78 -1.95 6.19
C THR A 311 19.54 -0.48 6.43
N ALA A 312 19.42 0.32 5.36
CA ALA A 312 19.06 1.73 5.46
C ALA A 312 17.69 1.93 6.13
N ALA A 313 16.70 1.10 5.80
CA ALA A 313 15.37 1.17 6.44
C ALA A 313 15.43 0.85 7.93
N LEU A 314 16.20 -0.17 8.33
CA LEU A 314 16.44 -0.50 9.74
C LEU A 314 17.15 0.64 10.49
N MET A 315 18.13 1.30 9.85
CA MET A 315 18.80 2.45 10.43
C MET A 315 17.83 3.62 10.68
N VAL A 316 16.94 3.92 9.72
CA VAL A 316 15.88 4.92 9.89
C VAL A 316 14.96 4.53 11.05
N GLY A 317 14.44 3.29 11.04
CA GLY A 317 13.53 2.81 12.09
C GLY A 317 14.13 2.86 13.49
N ARG A 318 15.39 2.43 13.64
CA ARG A 318 16.13 2.47 14.91
C ARG A 318 16.42 3.89 15.38
N ALA A 319 16.77 4.78 14.46
CA ALA A 319 16.99 6.18 14.81
C ALA A 319 15.69 6.90 15.22
N LEU A 320 14.53 6.43 14.77
CA LEU A 320 13.21 6.85 15.26
C LEU A 320 12.84 6.22 16.63
N GLY A 321 13.68 5.33 17.17
CA GLY A 321 13.46 4.66 18.46
C GLY A 321 12.76 3.30 18.36
N PHE A 322 12.45 2.82 17.15
CA PHE A 322 11.80 1.52 16.96
C PHE A 322 12.81 0.37 16.82
N GLY A 323 12.33 -0.86 17.00
CA GLY A 323 13.15 -2.06 16.96
C GLY A 323 13.61 -2.50 18.35
N SER A 324 14.31 -3.61 18.40
CA SER A 324 14.61 -4.30 19.64
C SER A 324 15.63 -3.52 20.50
N GLN A 325 15.18 -2.85 21.57
CA GLN A 325 15.89 -2.92 22.84
C GLN A 325 15.59 -4.31 23.43
N PRO A 326 16.56 -5.06 23.99
CA PRO A 326 16.26 -6.37 24.56
C PRO A 326 15.35 -6.18 25.79
N ALA A 327 14.05 -6.43 25.65
CA ALA A 327 13.11 -6.42 26.77
C ALA A 327 12.23 -7.68 26.74
N ALA A 328 12.27 -8.36 27.88
CA ALA A 328 11.67 -9.66 28.15
C ALA A 328 10.18 -9.73 27.80
N VAL A 329 9.79 -10.83 27.16
CA VAL A 329 8.41 -11.14 26.81
C VAL A 329 7.60 -11.37 28.10
N PRO A 330 6.54 -10.58 28.41
CA PRO A 330 5.76 -10.74 29.63
C PRO A 330 4.44 -11.51 29.42
N TRP A 331 4.40 -12.49 28.51
CA TRP A 331 3.15 -13.22 28.20
C TRP A 331 3.12 -14.69 28.65
N ALA A 332 3.89 -15.05 29.68
CA ALA A 332 3.77 -16.35 30.33
C ALA A 332 3.52 -16.22 31.84
N ALA A 333 2.32 -15.76 32.22
CA ALA A 333 1.78 -16.00 33.56
C ALA A 333 0.26 -15.75 33.64
N THR A 334 -0.54 -16.46 32.84
CA THR A 334 -1.92 -16.78 33.22
C THR A 334 -2.25 -18.20 32.78
N ALA A 335 -1.75 -19.16 33.55
CA ALA A 335 -2.30 -20.50 33.65
C ALA A 335 -2.11 -20.98 35.09
N GLY A 336 -2.85 -20.39 36.02
CA GLY A 336 -3.42 -21.16 37.13
C GLY A 336 -4.84 -21.51 36.72
N GLY A 337 -5.39 -22.70 36.95
CA GLY A 337 -4.94 -23.90 37.61
C GLY A 337 -6.19 -24.77 37.81
N GLU A 338 -6.05 -26.09 37.83
CA GLU A 338 -6.97 -27.06 38.45
C GLU A 338 -6.21 -28.39 38.51
N GLU A 339 -5.71 -28.77 39.69
CA GLU A 339 -6.20 -29.89 40.54
C GLU A 339 -6.14 -31.27 39.83
N GLY A 340 -5.47 -32.32 40.33
CA GLY A 340 -4.76 -32.54 41.59
C GLY A 340 -4.27 -33.99 41.68
N ALA A 341 -3.88 -34.36 42.90
CA ALA A 341 -3.64 -35.71 43.43
C ALA A 341 -2.32 -36.44 43.06
N GLY A 342 -1.46 -36.58 44.07
CA GLY A 342 -0.98 -37.90 44.47
C GLY A 342 0.53 -38.13 44.52
N GLY A 343 1.09 -38.13 45.75
CA GLY A 343 2.16 -39.06 46.15
C GLY A 343 3.61 -38.61 45.89
N GLY A 344 4.32 -38.23 46.96
CA GLY A 344 5.79 -38.21 46.98
C GLY A 344 6.39 -39.62 47.13
N PRO A 345 7.64 -39.72 47.63
CA PRO A 345 8.85 -39.51 46.83
C PRO A 345 9.81 -40.71 46.96
N GLU A 346 10.73 -40.91 46.00
CA GLU A 346 12.01 -41.54 46.35
C GLU A 346 13.13 -41.26 45.34
N ALA A 347 14.32 -41.21 45.91
CA ALA A 347 15.60 -40.86 45.34
C ALA A 347 16.21 -41.97 44.47
N ALA A 348 17.13 -41.60 43.57
CA ALA A 348 18.43 -42.28 43.46
C ALA A 348 19.38 -41.54 42.51
N ALA A 349 20.63 -41.51 42.93
CA ALA A 349 21.79 -40.95 42.25
C ALA A 349 22.41 -41.91 41.22
N ALA A 350 23.57 -41.49 40.72
CA ALA A 350 24.59 -42.19 39.91
C ALA A 350 24.38 -42.07 38.38
N ALA A 351 25.19 -41.29 37.66
CA ALA A 351 26.63 -41.42 37.36
C ALA A 351 26.90 -42.25 36.10
N GLY A 352 27.72 -41.69 35.21
CA GLY A 352 28.75 -42.44 34.50
C GLY A 352 28.64 -42.53 32.98
N GLY A 353 29.77 -42.21 32.32
CA GLY A 353 30.20 -42.81 31.06
C GLY A 353 29.85 -41.99 29.81
N ALA A 354 30.74 -41.14 29.30
CA ALA A 354 31.88 -41.50 28.44
C ALA A 354 31.45 -41.94 27.01
N GLU A 355 31.75 -41.04 26.06
CA GLU A 355 32.05 -41.27 24.64
C GLU A 355 33.12 -42.38 24.40
N PRO A 356 33.54 -42.73 23.15
CA PRO A 356 33.15 -42.21 21.82
C PRO A 356 32.92 -43.32 20.75
N GLY A 357 32.56 -42.91 19.52
CA GLY A 357 33.04 -43.59 18.31
C GLY A 357 32.04 -43.66 17.15
N GLY A 358 32.44 -43.13 15.98
CA GLY A 358 31.77 -43.35 14.70
C GLY A 358 31.95 -42.22 13.72
#